data_AF-A0A9P6B8B3-F1
#
_entry.id   AF-A0A9P6B8B3-F1
#
_cell.length_a   1.000
_cell.length_b   1.000
_cell.length_c   1.000
_cell.angle_alpha   90.00
_cell.angle_beta   90.00
_cell.angle_gamma   90.00
#
_symmetry.space_group_name_H-M   'P 1'
#
loop_
_entity.id
_entity.type
_entity.pdbx_description
1 polymer ?
#
loop_
_entity_poly.entity_id
_entity_poly.type
_entity_poly.pdbx_seq_one_letter_code
_entity_poly.pdbx_strand_id
1 'polypeptide(L)' 'IWKAENLGICSGRSFRIGGTPELLKRGLSHEWVKIQGRWKSDAFERYIRDTPRFLG' A
#
# COMPACT_ATOMS: atom_id res chain seq x y z
N ILE A 1 -16.60 -9.08 12.30
CA ILE A 1 -16.43 -9.40 10.86
C ILE A 1 -15.06 -10.05 10.65
N TRP A 2 -13.98 -9.35 10.28
CA TRP A 2 -12.66 -9.97 9.95
C TRP A 2 -12.08 -10.95 10.99
N LYS A 3 -12.08 -10.58 12.28
CA LYS A 3 -11.60 -11.46 13.38
C LYS A 3 -12.48 -12.70 13.59
N ALA A 4 -13.77 -12.61 13.25
CA ALA A 4 -14.71 -13.73 13.37
C ALA A 4 -14.56 -14.70 12.19
N GLU A 5 -14.14 -14.21 11.02
CA GLU A 5 -13.91 -15.00 9.80
C GLU A 5 -12.50 -15.60 9.70
N ASN A 6 -11.68 -15.49 10.76
CA ASN A 6 -10.26 -15.88 10.76
C ASN A 6 -9.41 -15.28 9.62
N LEU A 7 -9.89 -14.18 9.02
CA LEU A 7 -9.14 -13.42 8.04
C LEU A 7 -8.18 -12.53 8.83
N GLY A 8 -6.88 -12.67 8.55
CA GLY A 8 -5.82 -11.93 9.23
C GLY A 8 -6.11 -10.43 9.31
N ILE A 9 -5.58 -9.76 10.33
CA ILE A 9 -5.84 -8.33 10.55
C ILE A 9 -5.38 -7.54 9.32
N CYS A 10 -6.33 -6.93 8.60
CA CYS A 10 -6.02 -5.94 7.58
C CYS A 10 -5.54 -4.67 8.28
N SER A 11 -4.26 -4.67 8.63
CA SER A 11 -3.59 -3.58 9.33
C SER A 11 -3.19 -2.49 8.33
N GLY A 12 -2.94 -1.27 8.83
CA GLY A 12 -2.35 -0.22 8.00
C GLY A 12 -1.04 -0.68 7.33
N ARG A 13 -0.30 -1.60 7.93
CA ARG A 13 0.90 -2.21 7.33
C ARG A 13 0.56 -3.04 6.08
N SER A 14 -0.57 -3.76 6.07
CA SER A 14 -1.06 -4.51 4.91
C SER A 14 -1.31 -3.60 3.71
N PHE A 15 -1.94 -2.44 3.95
CA PHE A 15 -2.11 -1.41 2.94
C PHE A 15 -0.77 -0.85 2.44
N ARG A 16 0.19 -0.63 3.34
CA ARG A 16 1.50 -0.07 2.94
C ARG A 16 2.31 -1.04 2.08
N ILE A 17 2.24 -2.34 2.36
CA ILE A 17 2.97 -3.38 1.62
C ILE A 17 2.29 -3.72 0.28
N GLY A 18 0.95 -3.85 0.24
CA GLY A 18 0.24 -4.27 -0.97
C GLY A 18 -0.57 -3.17 -1.65
N GLY A 19 -1.21 -2.29 -0.87
CA GLY A 19 -2.11 -1.25 -1.37
C GLY A 19 -1.40 -0.09 -2.07
N THR A 20 -0.34 0.46 -1.45
CA THR A 20 0.50 1.51 -2.05
C THR A 20 0.98 1.11 -3.46
N PRO A 21 1.66 -0.05 -3.62
CA PRO A 21 2.10 -0.49 -4.94
C PRO A 21 0.97 -0.75 -5.95
N GLU A 22 -0.17 -1.28 -5.53
CA GLU A 22 -1.31 -1.55 -6.41
C GLU A 22 -1.96 -0.27 -6.96
N LEU A 23 -2.04 0.79 -6.15
CA LEU A 23 -2.58 2.07 -6.60
C LEU A 23 -1.71 2.70 -7.69
N LEU A 24 -0.39 2.62 -7.56
CA LEU A 24 0.54 3.14 -8.56
C LEU A 24 0.46 2.35 -9.87
N LYS A 25 0.31 1.02 -9.82
CA LYS A 25 0.07 0.19 -11.03
C LYS A 25 -1.16 0.62 -11.81
N ARG A 26 -2.18 1.11 -11.11
CA ARG A 26 -3.41 1.63 -11.72
C ARG A 26 -3.26 3.06 -12.26
N GLY A 27 -2.05 3.63 -12.21
CA GLY A 27 -1.75 4.97 -12.71
C GLY A 27 -2.19 6.10 -11.78
N LEU A 28 -2.52 5.81 -10.53
CA LEU A 28 -2.84 6.86 -9.56
C LEU A 28 -1.58 7.68 -9.23
N SER A 29 -1.75 8.99 -9.11
CA SER A 29 -0.65 9.89 -8.76
C SER A 29 -0.19 9.68 -7.32
N HIS A 30 1.03 10.16 -7.03
CA HIS A 30 1.60 10.13 -5.68
C HIS A 30 0.70 10.81 -4.63
N GLU A 31 -0.03 11.86 -5.01
CA GLU A 31 -0.98 12.55 -4.12
C GLU A 31 -2.14 11.64 -3.70
N TRP A 32 -2.71 10.88 -4.64
CA TRP A 32 -3.76 9.91 -4.32
C TRP A 32 -3.25 8.79 -3.41
N VAL A 33 -2.02 8.33 -3.63
CA VAL A 33 -1.37 7.34 -2.77
C VAL A 33 -1.16 7.86 -1.34
N LYS A 34 -0.77 9.13 -1.19
CA LYS A 34 -0.61 9.78 0.12
C LYS A 34 -1.93 9.87 0.87
N ILE A 35 -2.99 10.33 0.19
CA ILE A 35 -4.33 10.44 0.76
C ILE A 35 -4.80 9.06 1.23
N GLN A 36 -4.67 8.04 0.38
CA GLN A 36 -5.20 6.71 0.66
C GLN A 36 -4.40 5.98 1.75
N GLY A 37 -3.07 6.16 1.78
CA GLY A 37 -2.19 5.57 2.78
C GLY A 37 -2.01 6.39 4.06
N ARG A 38 -2.65 7.56 4.14
CA ARG A 38 -2.48 8.55 5.22
C ARG A 38 -1.01 8.91 5.45
N TRP A 39 -0.28 9.08 4.34
CA TRP A 39 1.12 9.49 4.37
C TRP A 39 1.23 11.00 4.48
N LYS A 40 2.02 11.48 5.44
CA LYS A 40 2.36 12.91 5.57
C LYS A 40 3.55 13.33 4.70
N SER A 41 4.25 12.38 4.10
CA SER A 41 5.45 12.59 3.28
C SER A 41 5.60 11.47 2.25
N ASP A 42 6.62 11.56 1.40
CA ASP A 42 6.94 10.55 0.38
C ASP A 42 7.55 9.24 0.95
N ALA A 43 7.39 8.96 2.24
CA ALA A 43 7.84 7.72 2.87
C ALA A 43 7.22 6.44 2.26
N PHE A 44 6.14 6.58 1.47
CA PHE A 44 5.55 5.50 0.71
C PHE A 44 6.50 4.96 -0.38
N GLU A 45 7.46 5.75 -0.86
CA GLU A 45 8.42 5.34 -1.90
C GLU A 45 9.25 4.12 -1.51
N ARG A 46 9.53 3.96 -0.21
CA ARG A 46 10.24 2.79 0.33
C ARG A 46 9.51 1.49 0.03
N TYR A 47 8.18 1.50 0.09
CA TYR A 47 7.36 0.31 -0.14
C TYR A 47 7.27 -0.05 -1.62
N ILE A 48 7.57 0.90 -2.51
CA ILE A 48 7.69 0.64 -3.94
C ILE A 48 9.03 -0.04 -4.22
N ARG A 49 10.13 0.53 -3.70
CA ARG A 49 11.50 0.06 -3.94
C ARG A 49 11.77 -1.33 -3.35
N ASP A 50 11.20 -1.62 -2.17
CA ASP A 50 11.40 -2.90 -1.47
C ASP A 50 10.46 -4.02 -1.99
N THR A 51 9.63 -3.76 -3.00
CA THR A 51 8.75 -4.78 -3.59
C THR A 51 9.40 -5.35 -4.87
N PRO A 52 10.10 -6.50 -4.84
CA PRO A 52 10.78 -7.06 -6.02
C PRO A 52 9.82 -7.56 -7.12
N ARG A 53 8.50 -7.47 -6.94
CA ARG A 53 7.48 -7.74 -7.97
C ARG A 53 7.16 -6.49 -8.82
N PHE A 54 8.19 -5.76 -9.22
CA PHE A 54 8.10 -4.56 -10.07
C PHE A 54 9.08 -4.53 -11.23
N LEU A 55 9.95 -5.54 -11.37
CA LEU A 55 10.84 -5.75 -12.53
C LEU A 55 10.52 -7.08 -13.22
N GLY A 56 9.28 -7.21 -13.71
CA GLY A 56 8.83 -8.35 -14.51
C GLY A 56 7.73 -7.93 -15.44
#